data_AF-A0A376MGQ1-F1
#
_entry.id   AF-A0A376MGQ1-F1
#
_cell.length_a   1.000
_cell.length_b   1.000
_cell.length_c   1.000
_cell.angle_alpha   90.00
_cell.angle_beta   90.00
_cell.angle_gamma   90.00
#
_symmetry.space_group_name_H-M   'P 1'
#
loop_
_entity.id
_entity.type
_entity.pdbx_description
1 polymer ?
#
loop_
_entity_poly.entity_id
_entity_poly.type
_entity_poly.pdbx_seq_one_letter_code
_entity_poly.pdbx_strand_id
1 'polypeptide(L)' 'MHIISKAPFEECARKYPNDALALHSLYRVIKGNGFFYARRNANGVSQPRQF' A
#
# COMPACT_ATOMS: atom_id res chain seq x y z
N MET A 1 6.63 6.37 -1.77
CA MET A 1 6.25 7.03 -0.49
C MET A 1 7.09 6.40 0.58
N HIS A 2 7.88 7.18 1.33
CA HIS A 2 8.84 6.62 2.29
C HIS A 2 8.18 6.46 3.66
N ILE A 3 8.02 5.22 4.12
CA ILE A 3 7.55 4.91 5.49
C ILE A 3 8.75 4.68 6.38
N ILE A 4 8.81 5.43 7.48
CA ILE A 4 9.92 5.37 8.45
C ILE A 4 9.75 4.17 9.41
N SER A 5 8.52 3.76 9.73
CA SER A 5 8.28 2.65 10.66
C SER A 5 6.98 1.88 10.43
N LYS A 6 7.02 0.57 10.71
CA LYS A 6 5.85 -0.32 10.75
C LYS A 6 5.09 -0.25 12.07
N ALA A 7 5.75 0.19 13.15
CA ALA A 7 5.21 0.19 14.52
C ALA A 7 3.80 0.80 14.67
N PRO A 8 3.48 1.98 14.09
CA PRO A 8 2.13 2.55 14.24
C PRO A 8 1.03 1.66 13.61
N PHE A 9 1.33 0.95 12.52
CA PHE A 9 0.38 0.04 11.88
C PHE A 9 0.10 -1.18 12.76
N GLU A 10 1.13 -1.73 13.43
CA GLU A 10 1.00 -2.85 14.36
C GLU A 10 0.26 -2.46 15.64
N GLU A 11 0.48 -1.25 16.15
CA GLU A 11 -0.26 -0.74 17.30
C GLU A 11 -1.76 -0.57 16.98
N CYS A 12 -2.08 0.04 15.84
CA CYS A 12 -3.47 0.18 15.40
C CYS A 12 -4.12 -1.19 15.13
N ALA A 13 -3.40 -2.16 14.57
CA ALA A 13 -3.93 -3.49 14.31
C ALA A 13 -4.29 -4.24 15.61
N ARG A 14 -3.51 -4.05 16.68
CA ARG A 14 -3.84 -4.59 18.01
C ARG A 14 -5.03 -3.88 18.66
N LYS A 15 -5.14 -2.57 18.46
CA LYS A 15 -6.23 -1.75 19.02
C LYS A 15 -7.57 -1.97 18.30
N TYR A 16 -7.52 -2.21 16.99
CA TYR A 16 -8.67 -2.38 16.11
C TYR A 16 -8.54 -3.72 15.35
N PRO A 17 -8.83 -4.86 16.00
CA PRO A 17 -8.59 -6.18 15.40
C PRO A 17 -9.43 -6.44 14.15
N ASN A 18 -10.62 -5.84 14.06
CA ASN A 18 -11.48 -5.91 12.87
C ASN A 18 -10.81 -5.29 11.63
N ASP A 19 -9.96 -4.28 11.82
CA ASP A 19 -9.30 -3.53 10.74
C ASP A 19 -7.84 -3.94 10.54
N ALA A 20 -7.33 -4.90 11.32
CA ALA A 20 -5.93 -5.33 11.29
C ALA A 20 -5.46 -5.72 9.87
N LEU A 21 -6.31 -6.44 9.13
CA LEU A 21 -6.01 -6.86 7.77
C LEU A 21 -5.89 -5.67 6.81
N ALA A 22 -6.76 -4.66 6.95
CA ALA A 22 -6.71 -3.44 6.14
C ALA A 22 -5.46 -2.61 6.46
N LEU A 23 -5.11 -2.47 7.74
CA LEU A 23 -3.92 -1.74 8.20
C LEU A 23 -2.62 -2.37 7.68
N HIS A 24 -2.50 -3.70 7.74
CA HIS A 24 -1.33 -4.39 7.19
C HIS A 24 -1.25 -4.29 5.67
N SER A 25 -2.40 -4.36 4.99
CA SER A 25 -2.47 -4.23 3.52
C SER A 25 -2.04 -2.83 3.09
N LEU A 26 -2.50 -1.80 3.81
CA LEU A 26 -2.12 -0.41 3.58
C LEU A 26 -0.60 -0.19 3.76
N TYR A 27 0.00 -0.73 4.82
CA TYR A 27 1.45 -0.66 5.03
C TYR A 27 2.23 -1.26 3.85
N ARG A 28 1.80 -2.43 3.34
CA ARG A 28 2.45 -3.07 2.19
C ARG A 28 2.37 -2.21 0.94
N VAL A 29 1.19 -1.67 0.62
CA VAL A 29 0.97 -0.81 -0.56
C VAL A 29 1.84 0.44 -0.51
N ILE A 30 1.87 1.11 0.65
CA ILE A 30 2.64 2.35 0.80
C ILE A 30 4.15 2.05 0.79
N LYS A 31 4.62 0.97 1.45
CA LYS A 31 6.04 0.57 1.50
C LYS A 31 6.56 0.10 0.15
N GLY A 32 5.74 -0.63 -0.62
CA GLY A 32 6.10 -1.21 -1.92
C GLY A 32 6.34 -0.21 -3.04
N ASN A 33 6.38 1.09 -2.73
CA ASN A 33 6.66 2.16 -3.69
C ASN A 33 5.61 2.31 -4.80
N GLY A 34 4.34 2.32 -4.40
CA GLY A 34 3.35 3.15 -5.08
C GLY A 34 1.99 2.51 -5.25
N PHE A 35 0.96 3.29 -4.95
CA PHE A 35 -0.20 3.37 -5.81
C PHE A 35 0.31 3.50 -7.24
N PHE A 36 0.34 2.39 -7.97
CA PHE A 36 0.28 2.47 -9.41
C PHE A 36 -1.07 3.12 -9.68
N TYR A 37 -1.06 4.44 -9.91
CA TYR A 37 -2.00 4.97 -10.90
C TYR A 37 -1.68 4.12 -12.13
N ALA A 38 -2.45 3.06 -12.33
CA ALA A 38 -2.43 2.33 -13.57
C ALA A 38 -2.75 3.42 -14.60
N ARG A 39 -1.71 3.97 -15.24
CA ARG A 39 -1.88 4.65 -16.51
C ARG A 39 -2.37 3.52 -17.39
N ARG A 40 -3.69 3.34 -17.42
CA ARG A 40 -4.34 2.51 -18.41
C ARG A 40 -3.95 3.17 -19.71
N ASN A 41 -3.14 2.49 -20.51
CA ASN A 41 -3.04 2.83 -21.90
C ASN A 41 -4.45 2.70 -22.54
N ALA A 42 -4.65 3.23 -23.73
CA ALA A 42 -5.95 3.17 -24.41
C ALA A 42 -6.53 1.74 -24.54
N ASN A 43 -5.68 0.72 -24.32
CA ASN A 43 -6.00 -0.71 -24.37
C ASN A 43 -6.30 -1.34 -22.99
N GLY A 44 -6.38 -0.54 -21.91
CA GLY A 44 -6.76 -1.01 -20.57
C GLY A 44 -5.70 -1.79 -19.79
N VAL A 45 -4.48 -1.93 -20.30
CA VAL A 45 -3.39 -2.68 -19.67
C VAL A 45 -2.56 -1.77 -18.76
N SER A 46 -2.43 -2.16 -17.50
CA SER A 46 -1.59 -1.47 -16.51
C SER A 46 -0.11 -1.79 -16.77
N GLN A 47 0.68 -0.78 -17.16
CA GLN A 47 2.13 -0.94 -17.30
C GLN A 47 2.85 -0.54 -15.99
N PRO A 48 3.84 -1.33 -15.52
CA PRO A 48 4.71 -0.90 -14.44
C PRO A 48 5.60 0.25 -14.93
N ARG A 49 5.70 1.32 -14.15
CA ARG A 49 6.61 2.43 -14.45
C ARG A 49 8.05 1.91 -14.31
N GLN A 50 8.77 1.75 -15.42
CA GLN A 50 10.20 1.47 -15.38
C GLN A 50 10.95 2.74 -14.99
N PHE A 51 11.93 2.60 -14.08
CA PHE A 51 12.84 3.66 -13.66
C PHE A 51 14.08 3.68 -14.56
#